data_AF-A0A4R5IY43-F1
#
_entry.id   AF-A0A4R5IY43-F1
#
_cell.length_a   1.000
_cell.length_b   1.000
_cell.length_c   1.000
_cell.angle_alpha   90.00
_cell.angle_beta   90.00
_cell.angle_gamma   90.00
#
_symmetry.space_group_name_H-M   'P 1'
#
loop_
_entity.id
_entity.type
_entity.pdbx_description
1 polymer ?
#
loop_
_entity_poly.entity_id
_entity_poly.type
_entity_poly.pdbx_seq_one_letter_code
_entity_poly.pdbx_strand_id
1 'polypeptide(L)'
;MSELPILKFREVSLGARPKGEREVVPPGDPSYDDIALMDALTFRRYLDRVFWHPCSEVLRFEVRAVPSPAGRIYDVVALVAPGEGEVWFSEQALPARWDYVAITEINYGLSKRLRSELKAAGKIPDEYQAFDDGPLPDFSNLENPEEVAQRRWSVVDRLREASRRARIAAKRD
;
A
#
# COMPACT_ATOMS: atom_id res chain seq x y z
N MET A 1 -32.21 12.59 12.02
CA MET A 1 -31.06 11.96 11.37
C MET A 1 -29.99 13.03 11.22
N SER A 2 -28.98 13.04 12.09
CA SER A 2 -27.88 13.99 12.01
C SER A 2 -26.99 13.61 10.84
N GLU A 3 -26.93 14.46 9.81
CA GLU A 3 -25.88 14.39 8.80
C GLU A 3 -24.54 14.57 9.52
N LEU A 4 -23.75 13.50 9.61
CA LEU A 4 -22.37 13.59 10.04
C LEU A 4 -21.64 14.49 9.02
N PRO A 5 -20.85 15.48 9.47
CA PRO A 5 -20.11 16.31 8.54
C PRO A 5 -19.25 15.41 7.66
N ILE A 6 -19.42 15.52 6.34
CA ILE A 6 -18.58 14.81 5.37
C ILE A 6 -17.16 15.33 5.60
N LEU A 7 -16.33 14.53 6.26
CA LEU A 7 -14.90 14.78 6.37
C LEU A 7 -14.34 14.85 4.94
N LYS A 8 -13.95 16.04 4.50
CA LYS A 8 -13.28 16.23 3.20
C LYS A 8 -11.82 15.80 3.37
N PHE A 9 -11.53 14.56 3.00
CA PHE A 9 -10.15 14.07 2.90
C PHE A 9 -9.42 14.82 1.78
N ARG A 10 -8.14 15.15 2.02
CA ARG A 10 -7.20 15.50 0.95
C ARG A 10 -6.71 14.22 0.30
N GLU A 11 -6.86 14.13 -1.01
CA GLU A 11 -6.43 12.97 -1.78
C GLU A 11 -5.04 13.20 -2.38
N VAL A 12 -4.15 12.22 -2.25
CA VAL A 12 -2.81 12.25 -2.87
C VAL A 12 -2.62 10.98 -3.68
N SER A 13 -2.41 11.12 -4.99
CA SER A 13 -2.09 10.02 -5.90
C SER A 13 -0.64 9.58 -5.69
N LEU A 14 -0.43 8.30 -5.44
CA LEU A 14 0.88 7.72 -5.14
C LEU A 14 1.39 6.79 -6.26
N GLY A 15 0.56 6.48 -7.25
CA GLY A 15 0.82 5.46 -8.25
C GLY A 15 0.57 4.05 -7.73
N ALA A 16 0.83 3.05 -8.56
CA ALA A 16 0.63 1.62 -8.22
C ALA A 16 1.79 0.99 -7.43
N ARG A 17 2.93 1.67 -7.29
CA ARG A 17 4.17 1.11 -6.74
C ARG A 17 5.12 2.21 -6.25
N PRO A 18 6.16 1.87 -5.46
CA PRO A 18 7.22 2.81 -5.11
C PRO A 18 7.82 3.50 -6.34
N LYS A 19 8.09 4.80 -6.26
CA LYS A 19 8.51 5.63 -7.41
C LYS A 19 9.79 5.16 -8.10
N GLY A 20 10.68 4.49 -7.37
CA GLY A 20 11.93 3.94 -7.92
C GLY A 20 11.77 2.56 -8.58
N GLU A 21 10.61 1.93 -8.47
CA GLU A 21 10.36 0.60 -9.00
C GLU A 21 9.82 0.66 -10.43
N ARG A 22 10.30 -0.26 -11.27
CA ARG A 22 9.89 -0.36 -12.67
C ARG A 22 8.66 -1.23 -12.82
N GLU A 23 7.94 -1.00 -13.91
CA GLU A 23 6.93 -1.93 -14.39
C GLU A 23 7.56 -3.26 -14.77
N VAL A 24 7.04 -4.33 -14.19
CA VAL A 24 7.41 -5.70 -14.57
C VAL A 24 6.88 -6.01 -15.97
N VAL A 25 5.69 -5.52 -16.28
CA VAL A 25 4.98 -5.74 -17.54
C VAL A 25 4.43 -4.42 -18.06
N PRO A 26 4.60 -4.09 -19.36
CA PRO A 26 4.11 -2.83 -19.91
C PRO A 26 2.58 -2.85 -20.14
N PRO A 27 1.92 -1.68 -20.17
CA PRO A 27 0.52 -1.56 -20.56
C PRO A 27 0.26 -2.16 -21.94
N GLY A 28 -0.84 -2.90 -22.06
CA GLY A 28 -1.22 -3.61 -23.30
C GLY A 28 -0.75 -5.07 -23.38
N ASP A 29 0.11 -5.53 -22.47
CA ASP A 29 0.34 -6.97 -22.29
C ASP A 29 -0.91 -7.64 -21.69
N PRO A 30 -1.30 -8.85 -22.13
CA PRO A 30 -2.45 -9.58 -21.58
C PRO A 30 -2.39 -9.80 -20.06
N SER A 31 -1.20 -9.82 -19.48
CA SER A 31 -0.97 -10.03 -18.04
C SER A 31 -0.93 -8.73 -17.24
N TYR A 32 -0.95 -7.57 -17.92
CA TYR A 32 -0.74 -6.27 -17.31
C TYR A 32 -1.75 -5.98 -16.20
N ASP A 33 -3.04 -6.12 -16.48
CA ASP A 33 -4.11 -5.71 -15.54
C ASP A 33 -4.00 -6.42 -14.18
N ASP A 34 -3.72 -7.71 -14.19
CA ASP A 34 -3.60 -8.51 -12.98
C ASP A 34 -2.30 -8.21 -12.21
N ILE A 35 -1.18 -8.05 -12.93
CA ILE A 35 0.12 -7.75 -12.31
C ILE A 35 0.11 -6.34 -11.73
N ALA A 36 -0.46 -5.37 -12.45
CA ALA A 36 -0.61 -4.00 -11.98
C ALA A 36 -1.55 -3.91 -10.77
N LEU A 37 -2.63 -4.70 -10.73
CA LEU A 37 -3.49 -4.81 -9.55
C LEU A 37 -2.74 -5.41 -8.35
N MET A 38 -1.96 -6.46 -8.57
CA MET A 38 -1.15 -7.11 -7.55
C MET A 38 -0.10 -6.13 -6.97
N ASP A 39 0.59 -5.38 -7.83
CA ASP A 39 1.51 -4.31 -7.43
C ASP A 39 0.78 -3.29 -6.54
N ALA A 40 -0.37 -2.75 -6.99
CA ALA A 40 -1.11 -1.72 -6.28
C ALA A 40 -1.63 -2.19 -4.91
N LEU A 41 -2.16 -3.41 -4.83
CA LEU A 41 -2.62 -4.00 -3.58
C LEU A 41 -1.47 -4.24 -2.59
N THR A 42 -0.32 -4.67 -3.10
CA THR A 42 0.90 -4.84 -2.30
C THR A 42 1.43 -3.51 -1.82
N PHE A 43 1.44 -2.49 -2.69
CA PHE A 43 1.87 -1.15 -2.32
C PHE A 43 0.99 -0.54 -1.25
N ARG A 44 -0.33 -0.69 -1.35
CA ARG A 44 -1.28 -0.28 -0.30
C ARG A 44 -0.93 -0.89 1.06
N ARG A 45 -0.73 -2.22 1.13
CA ARG A 45 -0.37 -2.90 2.38
C ARG A 45 1.00 -2.47 2.89
N TYR A 46 1.95 -2.24 1.99
CA TYR A 46 3.26 -1.72 2.36
C TYR A 46 3.17 -0.31 2.94
N LEU A 47 2.34 0.56 2.38
CA LEU A 47 2.09 1.90 2.92
C LEU A 47 1.42 1.83 4.30
N ASP A 48 0.47 0.90 4.53
CA ASP A 48 -0.08 0.67 5.86
C ASP A 48 1.04 0.39 6.88
N ARG A 49 2.03 -0.45 6.53
CA ARG A 49 3.20 -0.72 7.40
C ARG A 49 4.12 0.49 7.57
N VAL A 50 4.45 1.19 6.47
CA VAL A 50 5.33 2.38 6.48
C VAL A 50 4.78 3.47 7.39
N PHE A 51 3.46 3.67 7.38
CA PHE A 51 2.78 4.65 8.23
C PHE A 51 2.30 4.08 9.56
N TRP A 52 2.80 2.89 9.95
CA TRP A 52 2.53 2.25 11.24
C TRP A 52 1.04 2.03 11.55
N HIS A 53 0.31 1.52 10.56
CA HIS A 53 -1.11 1.14 10.62
C HIS A 53 -2.00 2.26 11.18
N PRO A 54 -2.12 3.40 10.48
CA PRO A 54 -2.93 4.53 10.94
C PRO A 54 -4.41 4.15 11.10
N CYS A 55 -5.10 4.84 11.99
CA CYS A 55 -6.57 4.80 12.04
C CYS A 55 -7.15 5.31 10.72
N SER A 56 -8.16 4.61 10.20
CA SER A 56 -8.71 4.86 8.86
C SER A 56 -9.41 6.22 8.70
N GLU A 57 -9.78 6.82 9.83
CA GLU A 57 -10.38 8.15 9.95
C GLU A 57 -9.33 9.27 9.87
N VAL A 58 -8.05 8.94 10.07
CA VAL A 58 -6.92 9.88 10.09
C VAL A 58 -6.12 9.81 8.80
N LEU A 59 -5.76 8.59 8.40
CA LEU A 59 -5.04 8.31 7.17
C LEU A 59 -5.39 6.89 6.71
N ARG A 60 -5.75 6.74 5.44
CA ARG A 60 -5.90 5.42 4.82
C ARG A 60 -5.46 5.43 3.36
N PHE A 61 -5.17 4.24 2.85
CA PHE A 61 -4.77 4.04 1.46
C PHE A 61 -5.79 3.19 0.73
N GLU A 62 -6.19 3.63 -0.46
CA GLU A 62 -7.18 2.94 -1.30
C GLU A 62 -6.59 2.68 -2.69
N VAL A 63 -6.84 1.49 -3.24
CA VAL A 63 -6.53 1.21 -4.64
C VAL A 63 -7.72 1.62 -5.48
N ARG A 64 -7.48 2.48 -6.47
CA ARG A 64 -8.47 2.89 -7.47
C ARG A 64 -8.09 2.33 -8.82
N ALA A 65 -9.08 1.78 -9.52
CA ALA A 65 -8.92 1.33 -10.90
C ALA A 65 -9.54 2.38 -11.84
N VAL A 66 -8.72 2.92 -12.74
CA VAL A 66 -9.14 3.88 -13.76
C VAL A 66 -9.18 3.17 -15.11
N PRO A 67 -10.34 3.09 -15.77
CA PRO A 67 -10.44 2.55 -17.12
C PRO A 67 -9.55 3.31 -18.10
N SER A 68 -8.85 2.59 -18.97
CA SER A 68 -7.99 3.14 -20.01
C SER A 68 -8.11 2.35 -21.32
N PRO A 69 -7.64 2.88 -22.47
CA PRO A 69 -7.60 2.12 -23.72
C PRO A 69 -6.73 0.85 -23.67
N ALA A 70 -5.78 0.77 -22.74
CA ALA A 70 -4.83 -0.35 -22.59
C ALA A 70 -5.23 -1.34 -21.48
N GLY A 71 -6.45 -1.24 -20.94
CA GLY A 71 -6.90 -2.00 -19.77
C GLY A 71 -7.20 -1.08 -18.59
N ARG A 72 -6.87 -1.49 -17.37
CA ARG A 72 -7.04 -0.67 -16.16
C ARG A 72 -5.71 -0.13 -15.67
N ILE A 73 -5.66 1.18 -15.40
CA ILE A 73 -4.55 1.79 -14.69
C ILE A 73 -4.93 1.81 -13.21
N TYR A 74 -4.07 1.27 -12.36
CA TYR A 74 -4.27 1.28 -10.92
C TYR A 74 -3.49 2.42 -10.28
N ASP A 75 -4.11 3.04 -9.29
CA ASP A 75 -3.49 4.10 -8.49
C ASP A 75 -3.77 3.85 -7.02
N VAL A 76 -2.74 3.94 -6.17
CA VAL A 76 -2.91 3.97 -4.73
C VAL A 76 -3.07 5.41 -4.31
N VAL A 77 -4.22 5.73 -3.72
CA VAL A 77 -4.55 7.07 -3.24
C VAL A 77 -4.48 7.11 -1.73
N ALA A 78 -3.70 8.04 -1.18
CA ALA A 78 -3.76 8.39 0.23
C ALA A 78 -4.94 9.32 0.48
N LEU A 79 -5.80 8.95 1.42
CA LEU A 79 -6.87 9.78 1.94
C LEU A 79 -6.44 10.35 3.28
N VAL A 80 -6.15 11.64 3.30
CA VAL A 80 -5.56 12.35 4.45
C VAL A 80 -6.64 13.22 5.10
N ALA A 81 -6.99 12.93 6.36
CA ALA A 81 -7.94 13.76 7.07
C ALA A 81 -7.32 15.13 7.43
N PRO A 82 -8.09 16.23 7.41
CA PRO A 82 -7.62 17.51 7.89
C PRO A 82 -7.22 17.44 9.38
N GLY A 83 -6.19 18.20 9.76
CA GLY A 83 -5.66 18.19 11.12
C GLY A 83 -4.69 17.03 11.34
N GLU A 84 -5.09 16.01 12.10
CA GLU A 84 -4.17 14.94 12.50
C GLU A 84 -3.61 14.17 11.30
N GLY A 85 -4.43 13.93 10.25
CA GLY A 85 -3.99 13.20 9.06
C GLY A 85 -2.80 13.86 8.35
N GLU A 86 -2.76 15.19 8.34
CA GLU A 86 -1.65 15.98 7.75
C GLU A 86 -0.34 15.81 8.53
N VAL A 87 -0.41 15.41 9.80
CA VAL A 87 0.76 15.10 10.63
C VAL A 87 1.22 13.66 10.40
N TRP A 88 0.28 12.74 10.23
CA TRP A 88 0.58 11.32 9.96
C TRP A 88 1.23 11.14 8.58
N PHE A 89 0.64 11.75 7.55
CA PHE A 89 1.08 11.61 6.17
C PHE A 89 2.27 12.52 5.85
N SER A 90 3.33 11.94 5.28
CA SER A 90 4.48 12.68 4.79
C SER A 90 4.95 12.05 3.48
N GLU A 91 4.99 12.83 2.40
CA GLU A 91 5.50 12.35 1.11
C GLU A 91 6.96 11.92 1.17
N GLN A 92 7.75 12.51 2.08
CA GLN A 92 9.15 12.13 2.30
C GLN A 92 9.30 10.74 2.93
N ALA A 93 8.25 10.24 3.59
CA ALA A 93 8.21 8.90 4.17
C ALA A 93 7.80 7.84 3.14
N LEU A 94 7.40 8.23 1.92
CA LEU A 94 7.05 7.27 0.88
C LEU A 94 8.28 6.42 0.52
N PRO A 95 8.12 5.10 0.46
CA PRO A 95 9.25 4.24 0.15
C PRO A 95 9.68 4.44 -1.31
N ALA A 96 10.98 4.46 -1.54
CA ALA A 96 11.55 4.53 -2.89
C ALA A 96 11.58 3.16 -3.59
N ARG A 97 11.61 2.08 -2.80
CA ARG A 97 11.75 0.68 -3.24
C ARG A 97 10.90 -0.26 -2.40
N TRP A 98 10.66 -1.45 -2.90
CA TRP A 98 9.97 -2.50 -2.16
C TRP A 98 10.76 -2.95 -0.93
N ASP A 99 10.06 -3.19 0.18
CA ASP A 99 10.64 -3.92 1.31
C ASP A 99 10.58 -5.45 1.06
N TYR A 100 11.29 -6.20 1.90
CA TYR A 100 11.36 -7.65 1.74
C TYR A 100 9.99 -8.34 1.87
N VAL A 101 9.10 -7.79 2.69
CA VAL A 101 7.72 -8.27 2.83
C VAL A 101 6.95 -8.08 1.52
N ALA A 102 6.97 -6.89 0.94
CA ALA A 102 6.32 -6.61 -0.35
C ALA A 102 6.87 -7.49 -1.48
N ILE A 103 8.19 -7.68 -1.54
CA ILE A 103 8.83 -8.61 -2.50
C ILE A 103 8.30 -10.03 -2.31
N THR A 104 8.17 -10.48 -1.07
CA THR A 104 7.65 -11.82 -0.75
C THR A 104 6.18 -11.95 -1.16
N GLU A 105 5.34 -10.95 -0.88
CA GLU A 105 3.94 -10.90 -1.30
C GLU A 105 3.79 -10.96 -2.83
N ILE A 106 4.61 -10.19 -3.56
CA ILE A 106 4.63 -10.18 -5.04
C ILE A 106 5.03 -11.57 -5.56
N ASN A 107 6.13 -12.13 -5.07
CA ASN A 107 6.60 -13.45 -5.49
C ASN A 107 5.57 -14.55 -5.20
N TYR A 108 4.89 -14.46 -4.07
CA TYR A 108 3.79 -15.35 -3.72
C TYR A 108 2.65 -15.25 -4.76
N GLY A 109 2.19 -14.04 -5.06
CA GLY A 109 1.14 -13.79 -6.04
C GLY A 109 1.51 -14.28 -7.45
N LEU A 110 2.73 -13.97 -7.91
CA LEU A 110 3.25 -14.43 -9.19
C LEU A 110 3.34 -15.96 -9.26
N SER A 111 3.79 -16.61 -8.18
CA SER A 111 3.86 -18.07 -8.12
C SER A 111 2.47 -18.70 -8.21
N LYS A 112 1.48 -18.14 -7.51
CA LYS A 112 0.08 -18.60 -7.56
C LYS A 112 -0.53 -18.43 -8.96
N ARG A 113 -0.25 -17.30 -9.61
CA ARG A 113 -0.66 -17.03 -10.99
C ARG A 113 -0.05 -18.05 -11.96
N LEU A 114 1.27 -18.21 -11.94
CA LEU A 114 1.97 -19.14 -12.83
C LEU A 114 1.43 -20.58 -12.67
N ARG A 115 1.16 -21.02 -11.44
CA ARG A 115 0.54 -22.32 -11.20
C ARG A 115 -0.84 -22.43 -11.84
N SER A 116 -1.65 -21.38 -11.72
CA SER A 116 -3.00 -21.35 -12.33
C SER A 116 -2.93 -21.42 -13.85
N GLU A 117 -1.99 -20.70 -14.47
CA GLU A 117 -1.74 -20.73 -15.92
C GLU A 117 -1.26 -22.12 -16.38
N LEU A 118 -0.31 -22.72 -15.66
CA LEU A 118 0.19 -24.05 -15.97
C LEU A 118 -0.88 -25.14 -15.81
N LYS A 119 -1.76 -25.01 -14.81
CA LYS A 119 -2.91 -25.91 -14.63
C LYS A 119 -3.91 -25.76 -15.79
N ALA A 120 -4.27 -24.53 -16.15
CA ALA A 120 -5.15 -24.27 -17.30
C ALA A 120 -4.56 -24.79 -18.63
N ALA A 121 -3.23 -24.80 -18.76
CA ALA A 121 -2.52 -25.35 -19.92
C ALA A 121 -2.32 -26.88 -19.87
N GLY A 122 -2.85 -27.58 -18.85
CA GLY A 122 -2.68 -29.03 -18.67
C GLY A 122 -1.23 -29.46 -18.42
N LYS A 123 -0.38 -28.54 -17.94
CA LYS A 123 1.04 -28.79 -17.64
C LYS A 123 1.27 -29.28 -16.21
N ILE A 124 0.25 -29.17 -15.37
CA ILE A 124 0.24 -29.65 -13.99
C ILE A 124 -1.03 -30.51 -13.82
N PRO A 125 -0.97 -31.66 -13.11
CA PRO A 125 -2.14 -32.50 -12.86
C PRO A 125 -3.28 -31.76 -12.15
N ASP A 126 -4.52 -32.17 -12.41
CA ASP A 126 -5.70 -31.55 -11.79
C ASP A 126 -5.74 -31.76 -10.27
N GLU A 127 -5.24 -32.91 -9.82
CA GLU A 127 -5.06 -33.28 -8.42
C GLU A 127 -3.88 -32.58 -7.73
N TYR A 128 -3.06 -31.83 -8.47
CA TYR A 128 -1.99 -31.06 -7.85
C TYR A 128 -2.57 -29.98 -6.94
N GLN A 129 -2.23 -30.07 -5.67
CA GLN A 129 -2.55 -29.09 -4.65
C GLN A 129 -1.25 -28.43 -4.20
N ALA A 130 -1.14 -27.12 -4.41
CA ALA A 130 -0.01 -26.39 -3.85
C ALA A 130 -0.09 -26.45 -2.32
N PHE A 131 1.09 -26.52 -1.68
CA PHE A 131 1.20 -26.42 -0.22
C PHE A 131 0.58 -25.11 0.32
N ASP A 132 0.53 -24.09 -0.55
CA ASP A 132 0.10 -22.75 -0.25
C ASP A 132 -0.81 -22.22 -1.38
N ASP A 133 -2.09 -22.60 -1.34
CA ASP A 133 -3.15 -22.09 -2.23
C ASP A 133 -4.19 -21.22 -1.50
N GLY A 134 -3.93 -20.93 -0.23
CA GLY A 134 -4.81 -20.18 0.67
C GLY A 134 -4.87 -18.66 0.37
N PRO A 135 -5.46 -17.88 1.30
CA PRO A 135 -5.34 -16.43 1.28
C PRO A 135 -3.87 -16.00 1.40
N LEU A 136 -3.57 -14.74 1.05
CA LEU A 136 -2.23 -14.17 1.22
C LEU A 136 -1.75 -14.40 2.66
N PRO A 137 -0.63 -15.11 2.88
CA PRO A 137 -0.10 -15.32 4.22
C PRO A 137 0.31 -14.00 4.87
N ASP A 138 0.28 -13.98 6.20
CA ASP A 138 0.88 -12.87 6.95
C ASP A 138 2.41 -13.02 6.94
N PHE A 139 3.07 -12.08 6.27
CA PHE A 139 4.52 -12.01 6.16
C PHE A 139 5.13 -10.93 7.06
N SER A 140 4.38 -10.34 8.00
CA SER A 140 4.89 -9.29 8.91
C SER A 140 6.04 -9.78 9.79
N ASN A 141 6.18 -11.08 10.03
CA ASN A 141 7.33 -11.66 10.72
C ASN A 141 8.65 -11.53 9.93
N LEU A 142 8.59 -11.21 8.63
CA LEU A 142 9.76 -10.97 7.79
C LEU A 142 10.21 -9.49 7.81
N GLU A 143 9.50 -8.61 8.52
CA GLU A 143 9.91 -7.21 8.65
C GLU A 143 11.22 -7.08 9.42
N ASN A 144 12.11 -6.21 8.93
CA ASN A 144 13.32 -5.85 9.68
C ASN A 144 12.91 -5.05 10.94
N PRO A 145 13.19 -5.55 12.16
CA PRO A 145 12.78 -4.88 13.40
C PRO A 145 13.33 -3.45 13.53
N GLU A 146 14.52 -3.18 13.00
CA GLU A 146 15.12 -1.85 13.03
C GLU A 146 14.37 -0.87 12.12
N GLU A 147 13.99 -1.31 10.92
CA GLU A 147 13.18 -0.48 10.01
C GLU A 147 11.79 -0.22 10.58
N VAL A 148 11.16 -1.22 11.21
CA VAL A 148 9.88 -1.06 11.90
C VAL A 148 10.00 0.00 13.01
N ALA A 149 11.05 -0.09 13.82
CA ALA A 149 11.32 0.89 14.87
C ALA A 149 11.54 2.30 14.29
N GLN A 150 12.30 2.44 13.20
CA GLN A 150 12.53 3.71 12.54
C GLN A 150 11.25 4.32 11.97
N ARG A 151 10.42 3.53 11.27
CA ARG A 151 9.12 3.96 10.72
C ARG A 151 8.20 4.46 11.85
N ARG A 152 8.11 3.68 12.93
CA ARG A 152 7.35 4.05 14.14
C ARG A 152 7.84 5.36 14.75
N TRP A 153 9.16 5.50 14.98
CA TRP A 153 9.73 6.72 15.56
C TRP A 153 9.51 7.93 14.66
N SER A 154 9.61 7.76 13.34
CA SER A 154 9.32 8.81 12.36
C SER A 154 7.89 9.37 12.50
N VAL A 155 6.88 8.49 12.67
CA VAL A 155 5.50 8.90 12.95
C VAL A 155 5.40 9.62 14.30
N VAL A 156 5.96 9.02 15.35
CA VAL A 156 5.91 9.58 16.72
C VAL A 156 6.55 10.96 16.79
N ASP A 157 7.68 11.18 16.11
CA ASP A 157 8.38 12.46 16.13
C ASP A 157 7.58 13.55 15.40
N ARG A 158 6.89 13.22 14.30
CA ARG A 158 5.94 14.13 13.65
C ARG A 158 4.80 14.52 14.60
N LEU A 159 4.20 13.55 15.29
CA LEU A 159 3.11 13.80 16.25
C LEU A 159 3.56 14.67 17.43
N ARG A 160 4.76 14.41 17.95
CA ARG A 160 5.36 15.21 19.04
C ARG A 160 5.64 16.64 18.61
N GLU A 161 6.20 16.83 17.42
CA GLU A 161 6.50 18.15 16.88
C GLU A 161 5.21 18.95 16.62
N ALA A 162 4.18 18.31 16.06
CA ALA A 162 2.87 18.94 15.91
C ALA A 162 2.27 19.35 17.26
N SER A 163 2.33 18.48 18.27
CA SER A 163 1.87 18.78 19.63
C SER A 163 2.64 19.96 20.25
N ARG A 164 3.96 20.02 20.02
CA ARG A 164 4.80 21.14 20.49
C ARG A 164 4.37 22.45 19.84
N ARG A 165 4.16 22.47 18.52
CA ARG A 165 3.71 23.65 17.78
C ARG A 165 2.34 24.13 18.25
N ALA A 166 1.39 23.23 18.43
CA ALA A 166 0.06 23.56 18.95
C ALA A 166 0.12 24.22 20.34
N ARG A 167 0.96 23.69 21.25
CA ARG A 167 1.16 24.28 22.58
C ARG A 167 1.81 25.66 22.55
N ILE A 168 2.71 25.92 21.60
CA ILE A 168 3.34 27.23 21.44
C ILE A 168 2.33 28.24 20.89
N ALA A 169 1.52 27.86 19.91
CA ALA A 169 0.45 28.71 19.38
C ALA A 169 -0.55 29.09 20.48
N ALA A 170 -1.02 28.12 21.25
CA ALA A 170 -1.98 28.35 22.35
C ALA A 170 -1.45 29.19 23.52
N LYS A 171 -0.13 29.44 23.61
CA LYS A 171 0.47 30.35 24.60
C LYS A 171 0.67 31.78 24.08
N ARG A 172 0.54 31.98 22.78
CA ARG A 172 0.69 33.28 22.11
C ARG A 172 -0.65 33.99 21.89
N ASP A 173 -1.73 33.22 21.91
CA ASP A 173 -3.12 33.70 21.98
C ASP A 173 -3.53 33.99 23.43
#